data_AF-A0A0B1SP32-F1
#
_entry.id   AF-A0A0B1SP32-F1
#
_cell.length_a   1.000
_cell.length_b   1.000
_cell.length_c   1.000
_cell.angle_alpha   90.00
_cell.angle_beta   90.00
_cell.angle_gamma   90.00
#
_symmetry.space_group_name_H-M   'P 1'
#
loop_
_entity.id
_entity.type
_entity.pdbx_description
1 polymer ?
#
loop_
_entity_poly.entity_id
_entity_poly.type
_entity_poly.pdbx_seq_one_letter_code
_entity_poly.pdbx_strand_id
1 'polypeptide(L)'
;MTTRVDSCVSPTKPTQEQAPVEEYFFEGAEKLLELWFGCKTAKSASLRRIPRFELDAMLDIARCKVLHSAHTDYIDSYVLSESSLFVSERRLILKTCGSTRLLAALPTIIQLAKDYGGFDQV
;
A
#
# COMPACT_ATOMS: atom_id res chain seq x y z
N MET A 1 -3.06 -78.28 -9.81
CA MET A 1 -2.96 -77.34 -8.66
C MET A 1 -1.55 -77.51 -8.12
N THR A 2 -0.61 -76.59 -8.24
CA THR A 2 -0.70 -75.12 -8.17
C THR A 2 0.48 -74.51 -8.92
N THR A 3 0.21 -73.38 -9.56
CA THR A 3 1.06 -72.55 -10.43
C THR A 3 2.25 -71.92 -9.70
N ARG A 4 3.37 -71.74 -10.42
CA ARG A 4 4.43 -70.78 -10.07
C ARG A 4 3.85 -69.36 -10.05
N VAL A 5 4.28 -68.55 -9.08
CA VAL A 5 4.49 -67.10 -9.27
C VAL A 5 5.68 -66.68 -8.41
N ASP A 6 6.83 -66.51 -9.07
CA ASP A 6 7.89 -65.64 -8.57
C ASP A 6 7.37 -64.20 -8.68
N SER A 7 7.09 -63.56 -7.55
CA SER A 7 6.85 -62.12 -7.49
C SER A 7 8.12 -61.47 -6.97
N CYS A 8 8.96 -61.00 -7.89
CA CYS A 8 10.02 -60.07 -7.57
C CYS A 8 9.37 -58.79 -7.03
N VAL A 9 9.49 -58.56 -5.73
CA VAL A 9 9.12 -57.29 -5.10
C VAL A 9 10.01 -56.19 -5.70
N SER A 10 9.43 -55.37 -6.57
CA SER A 10 10.04 -54.12 -7.00
C SER A 10 10.14 -53.18 -5.79
N PRO A 11 11.27 -52.51 -5.55
CA PRO A 11 11.36 -51.53 -4.48
C PRO A 11 10.32 -50.44 -4.70
N THR A 12 9.43 -50.25 -3.72
CA THR A 12 8.50 -49.13 -3.65
C THR A 12 9.32 -47.84 -3.71
N LYS A 13 9.05 -47.03 -4.74
CA LYS A 13 9.62 -45.69 -4.90
C LYS A 13 9.38 -44.91 -3.60
N PRO A 14 10.38 -44.21 -3.05
CA PRO A 14 10.17 -43.39 -1.87
C PRO A 14 9.09 -42.36 -2.18
N THR A 15 8.09 -42.29 -1.31
CA THR A 15 7.04 -41.26 -1.32
C THR A 15 7.75 -39.91 -1.38
N GLN A 16 7.63 -39.21 -2.51
CA GLN A 16 8.10 -37.84 -2.61
C GLN A 16 7.24 -37.01 -1.66
N GLU A 17 7.85 -36.53 -0.59
CA GLU A 17 7.28 -35.56 0.34
C GLU A 17 6.96 -34.31 -0.48
N GLN A 18 5.69 -34.14 -0.84
CA GLN A 18 5.21 -32.95 -1.51
C GLN A 18 5.36 -31.80 -0.51
N ALA A 19 6.28 -30.88 -0.81
CA ALA A 19 6.41 -29.63 -0.07
C ALA A 19 5.02 -28.96 0.00
N PRO A 20 4.61 -28.44 1.16
CA PRO A 20 3.29 -27.87 1.32
C PRO A 20 3.11 -26.74 0.30
N VAL A 21 2.00 -26.78 -0.44
CA VAL A 21 1.57 -25.67 -1.29
C VAL A 21 1.25 -24.54 -0.32
N GLU A 22 2.13 -23.55 -0.21
CA GLU A 22 1.81 -22.34 0.54
C GLU A 22 0.61 -21.67 -0.14
N GLU A 23 -0.54 -21.68 0.53
CA GLU A 23 -1.71 -20.93 0.08
C GLU A 23 -1.38 -19.44 0.11
N TYR A 24 -1.07 -18.88 -1.05
CA TYR A 24 -0.86 -17.46 -1.22
C TYR A 24 -2.19 -16.72 -1.10
N PHE A 25 -2.47 -16.15 0.08
CA PHE A 25 -3.66 -15.35 0.33
C PHE A 25 -3.37 -13.86 0.13
N PHE A 26 -4.13 -13.22 -0.75
CA PHE A 26 -4.09 -11.78 -0.98
C PHE A 26 -5.41 -11.12 -0.55
N GLU A 27 -5.31 -10.12 0.34
CA GLU A 27 -6.46 -9.30 0.73
C GLU A 27 -6.69 -8.18 -0.29
N GLY A 28 -7.52 -8.44 -1.29
CA GLY A 28 -7.86 -7.46 -2.35
C GLY A 28 -8.82 -6.35 -1.94
N ALA A 29 -9.35 -6.37 -0.71
CA ALA A 29 -10.26 -5.33 -0.23
C ALA A 29 -9.50 -4.00 -0.06
N GLU A 30 -9.96 -2.97 -0.78
CA GLU A 30 -9.38 -1.64 -0.72
C GLU A 30 -9.82 -0.89 0.56
N LYS A 31 -8.89 -0.12 1.11
CA LYS A 31 -9.08 0.82 2.21
C LYS A 31 -8.83 2.21 1.65
N LEU A 32 -9.73 3.14 1.90
CA LEU A 32 -9.68 4.52 1.39
C LEU A 32 -9.62 5.49 2.57
N LEU A 33 -8.61 6.36 2.58
CA LEU A 33 -8.54 7.53 3.44
C LEU A 33 -8.63 8.78 2.56
N GLU A 34 -9.63 9.62 2.80
CA GLU A 34 -9.80 10.91 2.15
C GLU A 34 -9.90 12.00 3.22
N LEU A 35 -9.06 13.02 3.11
CA LEU A 35 -8.98 14.14 4.04
C LEU A 35 -9.13 15.46 3.28
N TRP A 36 -9.93 16.37 3.82
CA TRP A 36 -10.15 17.71 3.29
C TRP A 36 -9.68 18.75 4.31
N PHE A 37 -8.75 19.60 3.93
CA PHE A 37 -8.10 20.52 4.86
C PHE A 37 -8.59 21.97 4.71
N GLY A 38 -8.73 22.63 5.85
CA GLY A 38 -9.13 24.02 5.99
C GLY A 38 -8.02 24.88 6.60
N CYS A 39 -8.02 26.18 6.30
CA CYS A 39 -7.19 27.15 6.98
C CYS A 39 -7.99 28.42 7.29
N LYS A 40 -7.85 29.00 8.47
CA LYS A 40 -8.49 30.30 8.79
C LYS A 40 -7.69 31.50 8.30
N THR A 41 -6.37 31.37 8.24
CA THR A 41 -5.45 32.52 8.17
C THR A 41 -4.57 32.54 6.92
N ALA A 42 -4.27 31.38 6.34
CA ALA A 42 -3.32 31.28 5.23
C ALA A 42 -3.98 31.62 3.89
N LYS A 43 -3.53 32.72 3.26
CA LYS A 43 -4.03 33.13 1.94
C LYS A 43 -3.62 32.21 0.79
N SER A 44 -2.63 31.35 0.99
CA SER A 44 -2.06 30.50 -0.06
C SER A 44 -1.97 29.02 0.33
N ALA A 45 -2.74 28.51 1.30
CA ALA A 45 -2.66 27.10 1.76
C ALA A 45 -2.70 26.07 0.62
N SER A 46 -1.83 25.05 0.63
CA SER A 46 -1.80 23.99 -0.40
C SER A 46 -0.98 22.77 0.04
N LEU A 47 -1.57 21.57 0.03
CA LEU A 47 -0.91 20.32 0.37
C LEU A 47 0.17 19.95 -0.66
N ARG A 48 0.07 20.50 -1.87
CA ARG A 48 1.05 20.29 -2.95
C ARG A 48 2.42 20.93 -2.66
N ARG A 49 2.53 21.68 -1.55
CA ARG A 49 3.82 22.15 -1.02
C ARG A 49 4.59 21.12 -0.21
N ILE A 50 3.95 20.01 0.19
CA ILE A 50 4.65 18.94 0.90
C ILE A 50 5.75 18.38 -0.01
N PRO A 51 7.02 18.42 0.41
CA PRO A 51 8.11 17.90 -0.40
C PRO A 51 7.96 16.40 -0.67
N ARG A 52 8.44 15.95 -1.84
CA ARG A 52 8.34 14.54 -2.22
C ARG A 52 8.97 13.59 -1.20
N PHE A 53 10.12 13.95 -0.62
CA PHE A 53 10.79 13.11 0.37
C PHE A 53 9.97 12.93 1.67
N GLU A 54 9.15 13.92 2.04
CA GLU A 54 8.23 13.82 3.19
C GLU A 54 7.05 12.89 2.87
N LEU A 55 6.54 12.96 1.64
CA LEU A 55 5.51 12.01 1.18
C LEU A 55 6.05 10.58 1.18
N ASP A 56 7.30 10.37 0.73
CA ASP A 56 7.93 9.05 0.76
C ASP A 56 8.10 8.54 2.21
N ALA A 57 8.57 9.40 3.13
CA ALA A 57 8.69 9.04 4.54
C ALA A 57 7.33 8.72 5.20
N MET A 58 6.27 9.45 4.84
CA MET A 58 4.90 9.16 5.29
C MET A 58 4.38 7.83 4.73
N LEU A 59 4.61 7.55 3.44
CA LEU A 59 4.20 6.31 2.80
C LEU A 59 4.93 5.09 3.38
N ASP A 60 6.16 5.25 3.85
CA ASP A 60 6.92 4.19 4.53
C ASP A 60 6.25 3.72 5.82
N ILE A 61 5.57 4.61 6.55
CA ILE A 61 4.76 4.25 7.72
C ILE A 61 3.59 3.34 7.31
N ALA A 62 2.99 3.63 6.16
CA ALA A 62 1.96 2.81 5.53
C ALA A 62 2.54 1.61 4.73
N ARG A 63 3.85 1.33 4.79
CA ARG A 63 4.52 0.26 4.01
C ARG A 63 4.27 0.37 2.50
N CYS A 64 4.11 1.59 2.00
CA CYS A 64 3.89 1.87 0.59
C CYS A 64 5.16 2.50 0.00
N LYS A 65 5.43 2.22 -1.28
CA LYS A 65 6.50 2.87 -2.05
C LYS A 65 5.94 3.42 -3.34
N VAL A 66 6.40 4.61 -3.72
CA VAL A 66 6.03 5.22 -5.01
C VAL A 66 6.80 4.54 -6.13
N LEU A 67 6.06 4.10 -7.15
CA LEU A 67 6.61 3.55 -8.38
C LEU A 67 6.64 4.58 -9.51
N HIS A 68 5.63 5.44 -9.58
CA HIS A 68 5.51 6.45 -10.63
C HIS A 68 4.75 7.67 -10.13
N SER A 69 4.97 8.82 -10.77
CA SER A 69 4.26 10.06 -10.46
C SER A 69 3.85 10.79 -11.73
N ALA A 70 2.68 11.43 -11.68
CA ALA A 70 2.20 12.33 -12.73
C ALA A 70 1.62 13.60 -12.08
N HIS A 71 1.78 14.73 -12.77
CA HIS A 71 1.49 16.06 -12.22
C HIS A 71 0.69 16.89 -13.21
N THR A 72 -0.26 17.65 -12.68
CA THR A 72 -1.08 18.62 -13.43
C THR A 72 -1.15 19.93 -12.65
N ASP A 73 -1.86 20.92 -13.17
CA ASP A 73 -2.09 22.18 -12.44
C ASP A 73 -2.97 22.02 -11.20
N TYR A 74 -3.67 20.89 -11.04
CA TYR A 74 -4.65 20.70 -9.96
C TYR A 74 -4.32 19.54 -9.01
N ILE A 75 -3.62 18.51 -9.50
CA ILE A 75 -3.39 17.27 -8.77
C ILE A 75 -2.01 16.69 -9.04
N ASP A 76 -1.38 16.18 -7.99
CA ASP A 76 -0.22 15.29 -8.04
C ASP A 76 -0.71 13.87 -7.74
N SER A 77 -0.45 12.94 -8.64
CA SER A 77 -0.83 11.54 -8.50
C SER A 77 0.41 10.64 -8.42
N TYR A 78 0.32 9.64 -7.57
CA TYR A 78 1.39 8.68 -7.32
C TYR A 78 0.83 7.27 -7.42
N VAL A 79 1.40 6.49 -8.34
CA VAL A 79 1.19 5.04 -8.41
C VAL A 79 2.11 4.41 -7.38
N LEU A 80 1.55 3.55 -6.53
CA LEU A 80 2.27 2.78 -5.53
C LEU A 80 2.14 1.30 -5.89
N SER A 81 3.00 0.41 -5.34
CA SER A 81 3.02 -1.01 -5.75
C SER A 81 1.67 -1.73 -5.75
N GLU A 82 0.82 -1.44 -4.77
CA GLU A 82 -0.53 -2.02 -4.64
C GLU A 82 -1.56 -0.96 -4.19
N SER A 83 -1.27 0.30 -4.46
CA SER A 83 -1.93 1.44 -3.81
C SER A 83 -1.86 2.68 -4.71
N SER A 84 -2.53 3.76 -4.31
CA SER A 84 -2.42 5.06 -5.00
C SER A 84 -2.56 6.22 -4.02
N LEU A 85 -1.79 7.29 -4.25
CA LEU A 85 -1.90 8.55 -3.52
C LEU A 85 -2.25 9.69 -4.49
N PHE A 86 -3.20 10.54 -4.11
CA PHE A 86 -3.54 11.76 -4.83
C PHE A 86 -3.49 12.96 -3.89
N VAL A 87 -2.81 14.02 -4.30
CA VAL A 87 -2.66 15.27 -3.54
C VAL A 87 -3.14 16.43 -4.41
N SER A 88 -4.17 17.13 -3.98
CA SER A 88 -4.60 18.41 -4.56
C SER A 88 -4.34 19.54 -3.57
N GLU A 89 -4.78 20.77 -3.86
CA GLU A 89 -4.58 21.91 -2.95
C GLU A 89 -5.05 21.62 -1.52
N ARG A 90 -6.25 21.04 -1.37
CA ARG A 90 -6.89 20.85 -0.04
C ARG A 90 -7.30 19.42 0.25
N ARG A 91 -7.10 18.50 -0.69
CA ARG A 91 -7.54 17.12 -0.55
C ARG A 91 -6.36 16.16 -0.69
N LEU A 92 -6.28 15.21 0.23
CA LEU A 92 -5.39 14.06 0.13
C LEU A 92 -6.21 12.78 0.11
N ILE A 93 -5.97 11.92 -0.87
CA ILE A 93 -6.58 10.60 -0.98
C ILE A 93 -5.47 9.55 -0.96
N LEU A 94 -5.50 8.63 -0.01
CA LEU A 94 -4.62 7.47 0.05
C LEU A 94 -5.47 6.20 0.01
N LYS A 95 -5.37 5.46 -1.10
CA LYS A 95 -5.99 4.15 -1.29
C LYS A 95 -4.95 3.07 -1.15
N THR A 96 -5.24 2.05 -0.35
CA THR A 96 -4.33 0.93 -0.10
C THR A 96 -5.07 -0.39 -0.04
N CYS A 97 -4.43 -1.49 -0.41
CA CYS A 97 -4.96 -2.84 -0.18
C CYS A 97 -3.96 -3.69 0.63
N GLY A 98 -4.24 -4.99 0.77
CA GLY A 98 -3.41 -5.91 1.52
C GLY A 98 -3.32 -5.55 3.02
N SER A 99 -2.17 -5.87 3.62
CA SER A 99 -1.87 -5.68 5.04
C SER A 99 -1.36 -4.27 5.40
N THR A 100 -1.57 -3.29 4.51
CA THR A 100 -1.15 -1.90 4.69
C THR A 100 -1.79 -1.26 5.93
N ARG A 101 -0.98 -0.56 6.73
CA ARG A 101 -1.43 0.14 7.95
C ARG A 101 -1.85 1.58 7.67
N LEU A 102 -2.91 1.77 6.87
CA LEU A 102 -3.36 3.09 6.41
C LEU A 102 -3.51 4.13 7.53
N LEU A 103 -4.18 3.79 8.63
CA LEU A 103 -4.41 4.72 9.74
C LEU A 103 -3.15 5.05 10.55
N ALA A 104 -2.06 4.28 10.42
CA ALA A 104 -0.80 4.60 11.08
C ALA A 104 -0.13 5.85 10.48
N ALA A 105 -0.40 6.16 9.21
CA ALA A 105 0.12 7.36 8.54
C ALA A 105 -0.70 8.63 8.85
N LEU A 106 -1.92 8.51 9.39
CA LEU A 106 -2.83 9.63 9.62
C LEU A 106 -2.22 10.76 10.48
N PRO A 107 -1.56 10.50 11.63
CA PRO A 107 -0.93 11.56 12.41
C PRO A 107 0.13 12.34 11.62
N THR A 108 0.95 11.63 10.84
CA THR A 108 1.98 12.24 9.99
C THR A 108 1.36 13.06 8.87
N ILE A 109 0.28 12.58 8.24
CA ILE A 109 -0.43 13.34 7.20
C ILE A 109 -0.94 14.68 7.75
N ILE A 110 -1.55 14.68 8.94
CA ILE A 110 -2.05 15.90 9.59
C ILE A 110 -0.89 16.86 9.91
N GLN A 111 0.23 16.33 10.40
CA GLN A 111 1.43 17.14 10.71
C GLN A 111 2.02 17.78 9.44
N LEU A 112 2.16 17.03 8.35
CA LEU A 112 2.67 17.57 7.08
C LEU A 112 1.74 18.63 6.47
N ALA A 113 0.43 18.44 6.58
CA ALA A 113 -0.55 19.43 6.13
C ALA A 113 -0.43 20.74 6.90
N LYS A 114 -0.06 20.69 8.18
CA LYS A 114 0.21 21.86 9.01
C LYS A 114 1.54 22.52 8.64
N ASP A 115 2.62 21.74 8.62
CA ASP A 115 3.99 22.27 8.50
C ASP A 115 4.29 22.81 7.10
N TYR A 116 3.82 22.13 6.05
CA TYR A 116 4.07 22.51 4.66
C TYR A 116 2.84 23.07 3.96
N GLY A 117 1.66 22.53 4.30
CA GLY A 117 0.40 22.93 3.67
C GLY A 117 -0.15 24.26 4.17
N GLY A 118 0.13 24.63 5.42
CA GLY A 118 -0.46 25.80 6.08
C GLY A 118 -1.92 25.59 6.49
N PHE A 119 -2.33 24.33 6.72
CA PHE A 119 -3.67 23.99 7.19
C PHE A 119 -3.73 23.79 8.71
N ASP A 120 -4.80 24.26 9.32
CA ASP A 120 -5.04 24.18 10.77
C ASP A 120 -6.34 23.43 11.13
N GLN A 121 -7.07 22.96 10.12
CA GLN A 121 -8.33 22.21 10.22
C GLN A 121 -8.33 21.03 9.24
N VAL A 122 -8.97 19.93 9.63
CA VAL A 122 -9.22 18.74 8.82
C VAL A 122 -10.65 18.25 9.03
#